data_AF-A0A4P5YT47-F1
#
_entry.id   AF-A0A4P5YT47-F1
#
_cell.length_a   1.000
_cell.length_b   1.000
_cell.length_c   1.000
_cell.angle_alpha   90.00
_cell.angle_beta   90.00
_cell.angle_gamma   90.00
#
_symmetry.space_group_name_H-M   'P 1'
#
loop_
_entity.id
_entity.type
_entity.pdbx_description
1 polymer ?
#
loop_
_entity_poly.entity_id
_entity_poly.type
_entity_poly.pdbx_seq_one_letter_code
_entity_poly.pdbx_strand_id
1 'polypeptide(L)'
;MKISQLFGIGIVAFSFFVNQVPAQKRPDVSEFPFWPGKGGVVGGQYVPGLTAALLLTDEQQDKLNEARQETIYDPALNEQTRRLKGDPNLPEAERDAIRKRAEDAREALKARVNSILMVEQKEFIAKAATERDAAAATVRERMQDKFAAAKGKGESALVQREYQEAVAAEFVRRLEAIMTPVQQAAMRRRAELELERKRQAEAAPKKGAK
;
A
#
# COMPACT_ATOMS: atom_id res chain seq x y z
N MET A 1 -8.59 -67.41 36.85
CA MET A 1 -9.58 -66.51 37.48
C MET A 1 -9.14 -65.07 37.25
N LYS A 2 -10.11 -64.20 36.90
CA LYS A 2 -9.98 -62.75 36.68
C LYS A 2 -9.83 -62.00 38.01
N ILE A 3 -9.32 -60.76 37.93
CA ILE A 3 -9.65 -59.49 38.65
C ILE A 3 -8.36 -58.63 38.59
N SER A 4 -8.21 -57.70 37.63
CA SER A 4 -8.78 -56.34 37.53
C SER A 4 -8.09 -55.29 38.42
N GLN A 5 -7.43 -54.34 37.74
CA GLN A 5 -7.38 -52.88 37.98
C GLN A 5 -6.99 -52.32 39.37
N LEU A 6 -6.02 -51.38 39.42
CA LEU A 6 -6.26 -49.94 39.21
C LEU A 6 -4.98 -49.10 39.20
N PHE A 7 -5.02 -48.09 38.34
CA PHE A 7 -4.05 -47.03 38.07
C PHE A 7 -4.00 -45.97 39.18
N GLY A 8 -2.90 -45.23 39.26
CA GLY A 8 -2.84 -43.99 40.04
C GLY A 8 -1.52 -43.21 39.97
N ILE A 9 -0.96 -42.98 38.77
CA ILE A 9 0.12 -41.99 38.58
C ILE A 9 -0.55 -40.67 38.17
N GLY A 10 -0.64 -39.74 39.12
CA GLY A 10 -1.11 -38.38 38.87
C GLY A 10 -0.08 -37.59 38.08
N ILE A 11 -0.36 -37.37 36.79
CA ILE A 11 0.37 -36.40 35.96
C ILE A 11 -0.25 -35.03 36.23
N VAL A 12 0.50 -34.18 36.96
CA VAL A 12 0.20 -32.75 37.05
C VAL A 12 0.52 -32.12 35.70
N ALA A 13 -0.51 -31.95 34.87
CA ALA A 13 -0.41 -31.20 33.63
C ALA A 13 -0.29 -29.70 33.96
N PHE A 14 0.96 -29.21 33.99
CA PHE A 14 1.25 -27.79 34.05
C PHE A 14 0.94 -27.18 32.68
N SER A 15 -0.31 -26.80 32.46
CA SER A 15 -0.71 -26.05 31.27
C SER A 15 -0.04 -24.68 31.30
N PHE A 16 1.10 -24.56 30.62
CA PHE A 16 1.62 -23.28 30.16
C PHE A 16 0.60 -22.72 29.16
N PHE A 17 -0.34 -21.93 29.67
CA PHE A 17 -1.05 -20.95 28.86
C PHE A 17 0.00 -19.94 28.38
N VAL A 18 0.51 -20.18 27.17
CA VAL A 18 1.12 -19.12 26.37
C VAL A 18 0.01 -18.09 26.19
N ASN A 19 0.04 -17.03 26.99
CA ASN A 19 -0.73 -15.83 26.72
C ASN A 19 -0.28 -15.35 25.33
N GLN A 20 -1.07 -15.69 24.31
CA GLN A 20 -1.03 -14.98 23.05
C GLN A 20 -1.40 -13.54 23.39
N VAL A 21 -0.38 -12.70 23.57
CA VAL A 21 -0.55 -11.25 23.53
C VAL A 21 -1.27 -10.99 22.21
N PRO A 22 -2.50 -10.43 22.23
CA PRO A 22 -3.18 -10.09 21.01
C PRO A 22 -2.25 -9.15 20.26
N ALA A 23 -1.77 -9.59 19.09
CA ALA A 23 -0.91 -8.79 18.24
C ALA A 23 -1.61 -7.45 18.04
N GLN A 24 -1.12 -6.40 18.70
CA GLN A 24 -1.60 -5.04 18.47
C GLN A 24 -1.59 -4.82 16.97
N LYS A 25 -2.74 -4.34 16.45
CA LYS A 25 -2.93 -4.06 15.03
C LYS A 25 -1.88 -3.01 14.66
N ARG A 26 -0.72 -3.46 14.16
CA ARG A 26 0.37 -2.55 13.83
C ARG A 26 -0.17 -1.52 12.84
N PRO A 27 0.18 -0.24 13.01
CA PRO A 27 -0.23 0.80 12.09
C PRO A 27 0.14 0.40 10.65
N ASP A 28 -0.85 0.19 9.79
CA ASP A 28 -0.59 -0.25 8.42
C ASP A 28 -0.25 0.97 7.54
N VAL A 29 1.02 1.08 7.15
CA VAL A 29 1.50 2.09 6.18
C VAL A 29 1.55 1.55 4.75
N SER A 30 0.95 0.39 4.44
CA SER A 30 0.95 -0.15 3.07
C SER A 30 0.36 0.84 2.06
N GLU A 31 -0.72 1.53 2.45
CA GLU A 31 -1.38 2.55 1.64
C GLU A 31 -0.71 3.93 1.74
N PHE A 32 0.42 4.03 2.42
CA PHE A 32 1.09 5.30 2.60
C PHE A 32 1.63 5.81 1.26
N PRO A 33 1.43 7.10 0.95
CA PRO A 33 1.82 7.70 -0.31
C PRO A 33 3.35 7.93 -0.39
N PHE A 34 4.16 6.88 -0.41
CA PHE A 34 5.62 7.01 -0.64
C PHE A 34 5.95 7.20 -2.11
N TRP A 35 5.09 6.68 -2.98
CA TRP A 35 5.45 6.40 -4.36
C TRP A 35 4.90 7.50 -5.28
N PRO A 36 5.76 8.22 -6.01
CA PRO A 36 5.33 9.36 -6.81
C PRO A 36 4.52 8.87 -8.01
N GLY A 37 3.27 9.28 -8.17
CA GLY A 37 2.43 8.90 -9.33
C GLY A 37 2.54 9.83 -10.52
N LYS A 38 1.77 9.52 -11.56
CA LYS A 38 1.71 10.31 -12.77
C LYS A 38 1.29 11.75 -12.43
N GLY A 39 2.07 12.73 -12.86
CA GLY A 39 1.82 14.15 -12.58
C GLY A 39 2.12 14.59 -11.15
N GLY A 40 2.96 13.86 -10.41
CA GLY A 40 3.33 14.22 -9.03
C GLY A 40 2.25 13.90 -7.99
N VAL A 41 1.11 13.35 -8.41
CA VAL A 41 0.07 12.86 -7.49
C VAL A 41 0.61 11.64 -6.78
N VAL A 42 0.56 11.64 -5.45
CA VAL A 42 1.04 10.49 -4.70
C VAL A 42 0.13 9.29 -4.93
N GLY A 43 0.69 8.23 -5.50
CA GLY A 43 -0.07 7.06 -5.93
C GLY A 43 -0.25 6.06 -4.79
N GLY A 44 -1.35 5.29 -4.87
CA GLY A 44 -1.43 4.03 -4.15
C GLY A 44 -0.30 3.09 -4.58
N GLN A 45 -0.01 2.12 -3.72
CA GLN A 45 1.06 1.16 -3.93
C GLN A 45 0.96 0.46 -5.30
N TYR A 46 2.01 0.57 -6.11
CA TYR A 46 2.05 0.04 -7.49
C TYR A 46 2.16 -1.49 -7.56
N VAL A 47 2.79 -2.08 -6.55
CA VAL A 47 3.09 -3.52 -6.46
C VAL A 47 2.85 -3.97 -5.01
N PRO A 48 2.12 -5.07 -4.78
CA PRO A 48 1.89 -5.61 -3.44
C PRO A 48 3.19 -5.80 -2.63
N GLY A 49 3.14 -5.53 -1.33
CA GLY A 49 4.29 -5.54 -0.43
C GLY A 49 5.44 -4.52 -0.63
N LEU A 50 5.50 -3.72 -1.71
CA LEU A 50 6.57 -2.75 -1.99
C LEU A 50 6.96 -1.86 -0.81
N THR A 51 6.01 -1.35 -0.02
CA THR A 51 6.31 -0.52 1.15
C THR A 51 7.14 -1.25 2.22
N ALA A 52 7.00 -2.57 2.34
CA ALA A 52 7.81 -3.36 3.27
C ALA A 52 9.31 -3.40 2.90
N ALA A 53 9.66 -3.10 1.65
CA ALA A 53 11.05 -2.97 1.21
C ALA A 53 11.79 -1.78 1.85
N LEU A 54 11.06 -0.82 2.42
CA LEU A 54 11.65 0.30 3.15
C LEU A 54 12.17 -0.11 4.53
N LEU A 55 11.81 -1.30 5.01
CA LEU A 55 12.22 -1.83 6.31
C LEU A 55 12.01 -0.79 7.44
N LEU A 56 10.85 -0.13 7.41
CA LEU A 56 10.50 0.92 8.37
C LEU A 56 10.48 0.34 9.79
N THR A 57 11.10 1.05 10.72
CA THR A 57 10.97 0.71 12.16
C THR A 57 9.53 0.95 12.62
N ASP A 58 9.14 0.32 13.74
CA ASP A 58 7.80 0.55 14.31
C ASP A 58 7.61 2.04 14.67
N GLU A 59 8.64 2.70 15.22
CA GLU A 59 8.63 4.14 15.50
C GLU A 59 8.44 5.00 14.23
N GLN A 60 9.11 4.66 13.12
CA GLN A 60 8.90 5.36 11.85
C GLN A 60 7.46 5.17 11.37
N GLN A 61 6.91 3.97 11.47
CA GLN A 61 5.52 3.69 11.07
C GLN A 61 4.52 4.51 11.90
N ASP A 62 4.71 4.62 13.21
CA ASP A 62 3.88 5.46 14.08
C ASP A 62 3.93 6.94 13.64
N LYS A 63 5.13 7.50 13.51
CA LYS A 63 5.34 8.89 13.08
C LYS A 63 4.75 9.18 11.70
N LEU A 64 4.86 8.23 10.78
CA LEU A 64 4.26 8.37 9.44
C LEU A 64 2.74 8.39 9.51
N ASN A 65 2.13 7.50 10.30
CA ASN A 65 0.68 7.51 10.46
C ASN A 65 0.18 8.80 11.12
N GLU A 66 0.84 9.26 12.16
CA GLU A 66 0.56 10.56 12.80
C GLU A 66 0.65 11.70 11.78
N ALA A 67 1.76 11.77 11.02
CA ALA A 67 1.92 12.78 9.97
C ALA A 67 0.79 12.75 8.94
N ARG A 68 0.27 11.56 8.58
CA ARG A 68 -0.88 11.43 7.66
C ARG A 68 -2.16 11.95 8.28
N GLN A 69 -2.44 11.60 9.54
CA GLN A 69 -3.65 12.03 10.26
C GLN A 69 -3.69 13.55 10.47
N GLU A 70 -2.54 14.17 10.74
CA GLU A 70 -2.45 15.61 10.98
C GLU A 70 -2.46 16.46 9.70
N THR A 71 -2.40 15.84 8.52
CA THR A 71 -2.29 16.56 7.25
C THR A 71 -3.42 16.21 6.30
N ILE A 72 -3.22 15.24 5.42
CA ILE A 72 -4.15 14.91 4.35
C ILE A 72 -5.40 14.20 4.85
N TYR A 73 -5.37 13.64 6.07
CA TYR A 73 -6.52 13.02 6.73
C TYR A 73 -7.12 13.90 7.85
N ASP A 74 -6.73 15.17 7.94
CA ASP A 74 -7.40 16.14 8.80
C ASP A 74 -8.93 16.10 8.56
N PRO A 75 -9.75 15.79 9.58
CA PRO A 75 -11.21 15.74 9.44
C PRO A 75 -11.81 17.00 8.81
N ALA A 76 -11.28 18.18 9.14
CA ALA A 76 -11.78 19.44 8.60
C ALA A 76 -11.47 19.59 7.10
N LEU A 77 -10.25 19.22 6.69
CA LEU A 77 -9.86 19.22 5.27
C LEU A 77 -10.67 18.19 4.48
N ASN A 78 -10.93 17.02 5.05
CA ASN A 78 -11.73 15.96 4.43
C ASN A 78 -13.18 16.42 4.20
N GLU A 79 -13.80 17.07 5.18
CA GLU A 79 -15.13 17.65 5.04
C GLU A 79 -15.17 18.72 3.95
N GLN A 80 -14.22 19.65 3.96
CA GLN A 80 -14.10 20.70 2.94
C GLN A 80 -13.91 20.10 1.54
N THR A 81 -13.04 19.11 1.39
CA THR A 81 -12.81 18.43 0.10
C THR A 81 -14.05 17.65 -0.37
N ARG A 82 -14.82 17.06 0.57
CA ARG A 82 -16.09 16.41 0.25
C ARG A 82 -17.10 17.44 -0.28
N ARG A 83 -17.21 18.60 0.37
CA ARG A 83 -18.08 19.70 -0.07
C ARG A 83 -17.69 20.22 -1.46
N LEU A 84 -16.38 20.38 -1.72
CA LEU A 84 -15.88 20.78 -3.04
C LEU A 84 -16.38 19.87 -4.18
N LYS A 85 -16.54 18.56 -3.92
CA LYS A 85 -17.03 17.57 -4.89
C LYS A 85 -18.57 17.48 -4.94
N GLY A 86 -19.23 17.71 -3.81
CA GLY A 86 -20.67 17.50 -3.65
C GLY A 86 -21.54 18.73 -3.88
N ASP A 87 -20.96 19.93 -3.79
CA ASP A 87 -21.69 21.19 -3.97
C ASP A 87 -21.31 21.85 -5.30
N PRO A 88 -22.19 21.87 -6.32
CA PRO A 88 -21.95 22.56 -7.58
C PRO A 88 -21.98 24.10 -7.44
N ASN A 89 -22.63 24.64 -6.41
CA ASN A 89 -22.84 26.08 -6.22
C ASN A 89 -21.81 26.72 -5.29
N LEU A 90 -20.81 25.95 -4.84
CA LEU A 90 -19.72 26.47 -4.01
C LEU A 90 -19.02 27.65 -4.71
N PRO A 91 -18.89 28.82 -4.06
CA PRO A 91 -18.22 29.99 -4.66
C PRO A 91 -16.79 29.68 -5.11
N GLU A 92 -16.34 30.22 -6.25
CA GLU A 92 -15.02 29.89 -6.80
C GLU A 92 -13.88 30.24 -5.82
N ALA A 93 -13.97 31.38 -5.12
CA ALA A 93 -12.99 31.75 -4.10
C ALA A 93 -12.87 30.70 -2.97
N GLU A 94 -13.99 30.07 -2.59
CA GLU A 94 -14.00 29.01 -1.60
C GLU A 94 -13.48 27.70 -2.19
N ARG A 95 -13.76 27.41 -3.46
CA ARG A 95 -13.18 26.27 -4.18
C ARG A 95 -11.66 26.36 -4.20
N ASP A 96 -11.12 27.53 -4.56
CA ASP A 96 -9.68 27.78 -4.62
C ASP A 96 -9.01 27.71 -3.25
N ALA A 97 -9.65 28.25 -2.22
CA ALA A 97 -9.15 28.14 -0.84
C ALA A 97 -9.03 26.68 -0.39
N ILE A 98 -10.03 25.83 -0.70
CA ILE A 98 -10.00 24.40 -0.36
C ILE A 98 -8.91 23.67 -1.16
N ARG A 99 -8.79 23.96 -2.46
CA ARG A 99 -7.72 23.38 -3.31
C ARG A 99 -6.34 23.72 -2.76
N LYS A 100 -6.11 25.00 -2.44
CA LYS A 100 -4.85 25.47 -1.85
C LYS A 100 -4.56 24.79 -0.52
N ARG A 101 -5.53 24.70 0.40
CA ARG A 101 -5.33 24.00 1.68
C ARG A 101 -4.99 22.53 1.48
N ALA A 102 -5.59 21.87 0.49
CA ALA A 102 -5.28 20.48 0.16
C ALA A 102 -3.86 20.32 -0.42
N GLU A 103 -3.37 21.30 -1.19
CA GLU A 103 -1.99 21.34 -1.66
C GLU A 103 -1.01 21.59 -0.52
N ASP A 104 -1.27 22.57 0.34
CA ASP A 104 -0.44 22.89 1.51
C ASP A 104 -0.33 21.67 2.46
N ALA A 105 -1.44 20.94 2.67
CA ALA A 105 -1.44 19.71 3.46
C ALA A 105 -0.58 18.60 2.84
N ARG A 106 -0.57 18.48 1.50
CA ARG A 106 0.29 17.50 0.79
C ARG A 106 1.77 17.86 0.92
N GLU A 107 2.11 19.14 0.76
CA GLU A 107 3.50 19.59 0.94
C GLU A 107 3.96 19.44 2.40
N ALA A 108 3.08 19.73 3.36
CA ALA A 108 3.36 19.48 4.79
C ALA A 108 3.60 17.99 5.08
N LEU A 109 2.80 17.10 4.50
CA LEU A 109 3.01 15.66 4.62
C LEU A 109 4.37 15.25 4.03
N LYS A 110 4.69 15.72 2.81
CA LYS A 110 5.95 15.43 2.14
C LYS A 110 7.15 15.87 2.97
N ALA A 111 7.11 17.08 3.56
CA ALA A 111 8.16 17.58 4.43
C ALA A 111 8.34 16.69 5.67
N ARG A 112 7.25 16.29 6.34
CA ARG A 112 7.29 15.41 7.51
C ARG A 112 7.84 14.03 7.15
N VAL A 113 7.38 13.42 6.06
CA VAL A 113 7.89 12.13 5.56
C VAL A 113 9.39 12.21 5.31
N ASN A 114 9.87 13.27 4.66
CA ASN A 114 11.29 13.46 4.39
C ASN A 114 12.15 13.55 5.68
N SER A 115 11.57 14.07 6.77
CA SER A 115 12.22 14.13 8.09
C SER A 115 12.20 12.80 8.86
N ILE A 116 11.22 11.94 8.62
CA ILE A 116 11.06 10.64 9.31
C ILE A 116 11.93 9.57 8.66
N LEU A 117 12.07 9.61 7.33
CA LEU A 117 12.81 8.61 6.58
C LEU A 117 14.32 8.82 6.67
N MET A 118 15.06 7.71 6.78
CA MET A 118 16.51 7.67 6.67
C MET A 118 16.97 7.98 5.24
N VAL A 119 18.24 8.35 5.07
CA VAL A 119 18.82 8.70 3.77
C VAL A 119 18.70 7.52 2.80
N GLU A 120 19.04 6.32 3.24
CA GLU A 120 19.01 5.09 2.45
C GLU A 120 17.58 4.74 1.99
N GLN A 121 16.57 5.00 2.84
CA GLN A 121 15.16 4.80 2.49
C GLN A 121 14.72 5.80 1.42
N LYS A 122 15.14 7.06 1.51
CA LYS A 122 14.86 8.10 0.52
C LYS A 122 15.52 7.79 -0.82
N GLU A 123 16.77 7.35 -0.80
CA GLU A 123 17.49 6.90 -1.99
C GLU A 123 16.82 5.69 -2.64
N PHE A 124 16.37 4.72 -1.85
CA PHE A 124 15.63 3.57 -2.36
C PHE A 124 14.32 4.00 -3.04
N ILE A 125 13.56 4.92 -2.45
CA ILE A 125 12.33 5.46 -3.07
C ILE A 125 12.64 6.11 -4.42
N ALA A 126 13.69 6.93 -4.49
CA ALA A 126 14.11 7.57 -5.74
C ALA A 126 14.51 6.55 -6.81
N LYS A 127 15.35 5.56 -6.46
CA LYS A 127 15.77 4.48 -7.37
C LYS A 127 14.57 3.66 -7.86
N ALA A 128 13.66 3.30 -6.97
CA ALA A 128 12.44 2.57 -7.32
C ALA A 128 11.54 3.38 -8.28
N ALA A 129 11.42 4.69 -8.09
CA ALA A 129 10.69 5.54 -9.03
C ALA A 129 11.33 5.55 -10.43
N THR A 130 12.66 5.68 -10.51
CA THR A 130 13.41 5.58 -11.77
C THR A 130 13.20 4.24 -12.46
N GLU A 131 13.29 3.12 -11.72
CA GLU A 131 13.09 1.78 -12.29
C GLU A 131 11.65 1.55 -12.78
N ARG A 132 10.66 2.15 -12.10
CA ARG A 132 9.27 2.10 -12.57
C ARG A 132 9.10 2.83 -13.89
N ASP A 133 9.66 4.03 -14.01
CA ASP A 133 9.55 4.82 -15.25
C ASP A 133 10.29 4.11 -16.40
N ALA A 134 11.45 3.49 -16.11
CA ALA A 134 12.16 2.64 -17.06
C ALA A 134 11.37 1.38 -17.46
N ALA A 135 10.67 0.73 -16.53
CA ALA A 135 9.77 -0.38 -16.82
C ALA A 135 8.62 0.06 -17.75
N ALA A 136 7.99 1.19 -17.44
CA ALA A 136 6.91 1.76 -18.23
C ALA A 136 7.33 2.08 -19.67
N ALA A 137 8.53 2.66 -19.85
CA ALA A 137 9.11 2.95 -21.16
C ALA A 137 9.41 1.65 -21.93
N THR A 138 10.08 0.69 -21.28
CA THR A 138 10.43 -0.60 -21.88
C THR A 138 9.20 -1.34 -22.41
N VAL A 139 8.13 -1.41 -21.60
CA VAL A 139 6.89 -2.09 -21.99
C VAL A 139 6.14 -1.30 -23.06
N ARG A 140 6.16 0.04 -22.99
CA ARG A 140 5.50 0.89 -23.98
C ARG A 140 6.08 0.68 -25.37
N GLU A 141 7.41 0.57 -25.47
CA GLU A 141 8.12 0.26 -26.71
C GLU A 141 7.71 -1.13 -27.24
N ARG A 142 7.77 -2.18 -26.40
CA ARG A 142 7.38 -3.55 -26.78
C ARG A 142 5.93 -3.67 -27.24
N MET A 143 5.03 -2.84 -26.71
CA MET A 143 3.59 -2.88 -27.02
C MET A 143 3.15 -1.85 -28.07
N GLN A 144 4.07 -1.11 -28.69
CA GLN A 144 3.76 -0.02 -29.61
C GLN A 144 2.80 -0.47 -30.73
N ASP A 145 3.05 -1.63 -31.34
CA ASP A 145 2.21 -2.16 -32.42
C ASP A 145 0.80 -2.52 -31.94
N LYS A 146 0.68 -3.11 -30.74
CA LYS A 146 -0.63 -3.40 -30.12
C LYS A 146 -1.43 -2.12 -29.89
N PHE A 147 -0.77 -1.07 -29.41
CA PHE A 147 -1.43 0.23 -29.22
C PHE A 147 -1.86 0.86 -30.55
N ALA A 148 -1.03 0.77 -31.59
CA ALA A 148 -1.39 1.24 -32.92
C ALA A 148 -2.60 0.47 -33.47
N ALA A 149 -2.61 -0.86 -33.32
CA ALA A 149 -3.68 -1.73 -33.80
C ALA A 149 -5.01 -1.52 -33.08
N ALA A 150 -5.00 -1.15 -31.79
CA ALA A 150 -6.21 -0.94 -30.99
C ALA A 150 -6.77 0.49 -31.06
N LYS A 151 -6.09 1.43 -31.74
CA LYS A 151 -6.51 2.83 -31.82
C LYS A 151 -7.87 2.96 -32.51
N GLY A 152 -8.82 3.61 -31.84
CA GLY A 152 -10.19 3.80 -32.35
C GLY A 152 -11.06 2.54 -32.30
N LYS A 153 -10.59 1.46 -31.65
CA LYS A 153 -11.34 0.21 -31.47
C LYS A 153 -11.77 0.02 -30.01
N GLY A 154 -12.80 -0.80 -29.80
CA GLY A 154 -13.32 -1.17 -28.47
C GLY A 154 -12.33 -1.94 -27.58
N GLU A 155 -11.21 -2.40 -28.15
CA GLU A 155 -10.18 -3.19 -27.48
C GLU A 155 -9.16 -2.34 -26.68
N SER A 156 -9.25 -1.02 -26.75
CA SER A 156 -8.31 -0.10 -26.07
C SER A 156 -8.20 -0.35 -24.55
N ALA A 157 -9.31 -0.72 -23.91
CA ALA A 157 -9.32 -1.07 -22.48
C ALA A 157 -8.55 -2.35 -22.17
N LEU A 158 -8.64 -3.36 -23.04
CA LEU A 158 -7.91 -4.63 -22.88
C LEU A 158 -6.41 -4.40 -23.05
N VAL A 159 -6.00 -3.69 -24.11
CA VAL A 159 -4.58 -3.35 -24.34
C VAL A 159 -4.01 -2.51 -23.21
N GLN A 160 -4.81 -1.58 -22.66
CA GLN A 160 -4.39 -0.80 -21.49
C GLN A 160 -4.18 -1.69 -20.25
N ARG A 161 -5.05 -2.68 -20.03
CA ARG A 161 -4.89 -3.64 -18.93
C ARG A 161 -3.63 -4.49 -19.10
N GLU A 162 -3.42 -5.06 -20.28
CA GLU A 162 -2.20 -5.82 -20.60
C GLU A 162 -0.95 -4.98 -20.36
N TYR A 163 -0.97 -3.70 -20.73
CA TYR A 163 0.12 -2.78 -20.48
C TYR A 163 0.40 -2.60 -18.99
N GLN A 164 -0.63 -2.36 -18.16
CA GLN A 164 -0.44 -2.21 -16.72
C GLN A 164 0.13 -3.48 -16.07
N GLU A 165 -0.37 -4.66 -16.47
CA GLU A 165 0.12 -5.95 -15.97
C GLU A 165 1.59 -6.18 -16.38
N ALA A 166 1.93 -5.88 -17.64
CA ALA A 166 3.30 -6.00 -18.14
C ALA A 166 4.27 -4.99 -17.47
N VAL A 167 3.83 -3.75 -17.22
CA VAL A 167 4.62 -2.76 -16.48
C VAL A 167 4.87 -3.21 -15.05
N ALA A 168 3.85 -3.72 -14.36
CA ALA A 168 3.99 -4.23 -13.01
C ALA A 168 5.02 -5.38 -12.95
N ALA A 169 4.95 -6.34 -13.88
CA ALA A 169 5.88 -7.46 -13.96
C ALA A 169 7.33 -7.00 -14.25
N GLU A 170 7.53 -6.12 -15.24
CA GLU A 170 8.85 -5.58 -15.57
C GLU A 170 9.42 -4.74 -14.40
N PHE A 171 8.57 -4.00 -13.69
CA PHE A 171 8.98 -3.22 -12.52
C PHE A 171 9.41 -4.13 -11.37
N VAL A 172 8.67 -5.20 -11.05
CA VAL A 172 9.08 -6.19 -10.04
C VAL A 172 10.46 -6.77 -10.36
N ARG A 173 10.68 -7.18 -11.62
CA ARG A 173 11.97 -7.72 -12.06
C ARG A 173 13.12 -6.72 -11.83
N ARG A 174 12.89 -5.44 -12.10
CA ARG A 174 13.86 -4.37 -11.89
C ARG A 174 14.10 -4.05 -10.41
N LEU A 175 13.03 -4.06 -9.60
CA LEU A 175 13.12 -3.92 -8.15
C LEU A 175 13.99 -5.02 -7.55
N GLU A 176 13.77 -6.28 -7.92
CA GLU A 176 14.56 -7.40 -7.41
C GLU A 176 16.06 -7.26 -7.71
N ALA A 177 16.42 -6.60 -8.81
CA ALA A 177 17.83 -6.34 -9.15
C ALA A 177 18.51 -5.27 -8.28
N ILE A 178 17.73 -4.34 -7.69
CA ILE A 178 18.25 -3.25 -6.85
C ILE A 178 18.02 -3.45 -5.35
N MET A 179 17.22 -4.46 -4.98
CA MET A 179 16.89 -4.79 -3.59
C MET A 179 17.88 -5.78 -2.99
N THR A 180 18.20 -5.59 -1.71
CA THR A 180 18.87 -6.60 -0.90
C THR A 180 17.96 -7.83 -0.66
N PRO A 181 18.52 -9.01 -0.35
CA PRO A 181 17.72 -10.21 -0.04
C PRO A 181 16.71 -9.98 1.10
N VAL A 182 17.06 -9.18 2.11
CA VAL A 182 16.17 -8.85 3.23
C VAL A 182 14.98 -8.02 2.75
N GLN A 183 15.20 -7.04 1.89
CA GLN A 183 14.13 -6.22 1.31
C GLN A 183 13.20 -7.04 0.41
N GLN A 184 13.77 -7.94 -0.41
CA GLN A 184 12.97 -8.85 -1.24
C GLN A 184 12.09 -9.77 -0.39
N ALA A 185 12.65 -10.36 0.66
CA ALA A 185 11.90 -11.23 1.57
C ALA A 185 10.77 -10.46 2.29
N ALA A 186 11.05 -9.24 2.75
CA ALA A 186 10.05 -8.38 3.37
C ALA A 186 8.91 -8.03 2.41
N MET A 187 9.24 -7.68 1.16
CA MET A 187 8.27 -7.38 0.11
C MET A 187 7.37 -8.59 -0.19
N ARG A 188 7.95 -9.77 -0.44
CA ARG A 188 7.20 -11.00 -0.76
C ARG A 188 6.27 -11.41 0.37
N ARG A 189 6.78 -11.44 1.61
CA ARG A 189 5.96 -11.75 2.79
C ARG A 189 4.77 -10.81 2.94
N ARG A 190 4.98 -9.50 2.69
CA ARG A 190 3.89 -8.53 2.80
C ARG A 190 2.88 -8.67 1.65
N ALA A 191 3.34 -8.94 0.43
CA ALA A 191 2.48 -9.21 -0.72
C ALA A 191 1.56 -10.42 -0.47
N GLU A 192 2.08 -11.49 0.13
CA GLU A 192 1.29 -12.67 0.51
C GLU A 192 0.20 -12.32 1.52
N LEU A 193 0.53 -11.59 2.59
CA LEU A 193 -0.44 -11.16 3.61
C LEU A 193 -1.53 -10.22 3.05
N GLU A 194 -1.19 -9.38 2.07
CA GLU A 194 -2.16 -8.53 1.37
C GLU A 194 -3.11 -9.37 0.50
N LEU A 195 -2.57 -10.38 -0.19
CA LEU A 195 -3.37 -11.30 -1.00
C LEU A 195 -4.31 -12.15 -0.14
N GLU A 196 -3.83 -12.66 1.00
CA GLU A 196 -4.65 -13.38 1.96
C GLU A 196 -5.77 -12.51 2.51
N ARG A 197 -5.47 -11.26 2.90
CA ARG A 197 -6.49 -10.30 3.34
C ARG A 197 -7.55 -10.05 2.28
N LYS A 198 -7.16 -9.90 1.00
CA LYS A 198 -8.10 -9.75 -0.11
C LYS A 198 -9.00 -10.98 -0.26
N ARG A 199 -8.43 -12.18 -0.26
CA ARG A 199 -9.19 -13.45 -0.32
C ARG A 199 -10.18 -13.57 0.84
N GLN A 200 -9.76 -13.21 2.05
CA GLN A 200 -10.63 -13.22 3.23
C GLN A 200 -11.76 -12.19 3.12
N ALA A 201 -11.48 -10.99 2.62
CA ALA A 201 -12.49 -9.96 2.40
C ALA A 201 -13.52 -10.35 1.34
N GLU A 202 -13.10 -11.05 0.28
CA GLU A 202 -13.98 -11.59 -0.77
C GLU A 202 -14.81 -12.78 -0.28
N ALA A 203 -14.27 -13.60 0.62
CA ALA A 203 -14.96 -14.73 1.24
C ALA A 203 -15.92 -14.32 2.38
N ALA A 204 -15.80 -13.09 2.91
CA ALA A 204 -16.68 -12.62 3.97
C ALA A 204 -18.10 -12.38 3.43
N PRO A 205 -19.15 -12.92 4.08
CA PRO A 205 -20.52 -12.68 3.64
C PRO A 205 -20.83 -11.18 3.72
N LYS A 206 -21.31 -10.59 2.63
CA LYS A 206 -21.77 -9.20 2.59
C LYS A 206 -22.92 -9.04 3.59
N LYS A 207 -22.64 -8.54 4.79
CA LYS A 207 -23.66 -8.16 5.76
C LYS A 207 -24.46 -7.00 5.15
N GLY A 208 -25.70 -7.26 4.72
CA GLY A 208 -26.65 -6.18 4.36
C GLY A 208 -27.49 -6.34 3.09
N ALA A 209 -27.76 -7.56 2.61
CA ALA A 209 -28.91 -7.77 1.71
C ALA A 209 -30.05 -8.43 2.50
N LYS A 210 -30.82 -7.62 3.22
CA LYS A 210 -32.17 -7.92 3.68
C LYS A 210 -33.02 -6.68 3.48
#